data_AF-A0A7C7I7H7-F1
#
_entry.id   AF-A0A7C7I7H7-F1
#
_cell.length_a   1.000
_cell.length_b   1.000
_cell.length_c   1.000
_cell.angle_alpha   90.00
_cell.angle_beta   90.00
_cell.angle_gamma   90.00
#
_symmetry.space_group_name_H-M   'P 1'
#
loop_
_entity.id
_entity.type
_entity.pdbx_description
1 polymer ?
#
loop_
_entity_poly.entity_id
_entity_poly.type
_entity_poly.pdbx_seq_one_letter_code
_entity_poly.pdbx_strand_id
1 'polypeptide(L)' 'MATEPTFNRQAFLHLAQEAGLDVQSPHMDELFSYTQVVLDSLKSLHAYSVDGFEPDMAFLPPRD' A
#
# COMPACT_ATOMS: atom_id res chain seq x y z
N MET A 1 -7.81 16.34 10.81
CA MET A 1 -6.80 15.85 9.84
C MET A 1 -6.38 14.48 10.32
N ALA A 2 -6.68 13.42 9.57
CA ALA A 2 -6.21 12.08 9.93
C ALA A 2 -4.68 12.09 9.79
N THR A 3 -3.98 11.72 10.84
CA THR A 3 -2.52 11.55 10.80
C THR A 3 -2.25 10.42 9.82
N GLU A 4 -1.56 10.69 8.71
CA GLU A 4 -1.14 9.61 7.81
C GLU A 4 -0.30 8.62 8.61
N PRO A 5 -0.68 7.34 8.68
CA PRO A 5 0.12 6.35 9.38
C PRO A 5 1.47 6.25 8.69
N THR A 6 2.55 6.56 9.42
CA THR A 6 3.90 6.48 8.89
C THR A 6 4.21 5.04 8.49
N PHE A 7 4.45 4.81 7.20
CA PHE A 7 4.87 3.50 6.69
C PHE A 7 6.30 3.19 7.16
N ASN A 8 6.41 2.47 8.26
CA ASN A 8 7.67 2.08 8.87
C ASN A 8 7.96 0.58 8.64
N ARG A 9 9.17 0.14 9.01
CA ARG A 9 9.62 -1.24 8.76
C ARG A 9 8.74 -2.30 9.44
N GLN A 10 8.13 -1.99 10.58
CA GLN A 10 7.22 -2.92 11.26
C GLN A 10 5.92 -3.09 10.46
N ALA A 11 5.34 -1.99 9.97
CA ALA A 11 4.15 -2.04 9.12
C ALA A 11 4.43 -2.78 7.81
N PHE A 12 5.60 -2.55 7.21
CA PHE A 12 6.05 -3.29 6.04
C PHE A 12 6.12 -4.80 6.28
N LEU A 13 6.80 -5.25 7.34
CA LEU A 13 6.94 -6.69 7.63
C LEU A 13 5.59 -7.35 7.93
N HIS A 14 4.69 -6.64 8.61
CA HIS A 14 3.34 -7.14 8.84
C HIS A 14 2.59 -7.35 7.52
N LEU A 15 2.59 -6.36 6.62
CA LEU A 15 1.93 -6.48 5.32
C LEU A 15 2.58 -7.52 4.41
N ALA A 16 3.91 -7.64 4.45
CA ALA A 16 4.64 -8.68 3.73
C ALA A 16 4.20 -10.08 4.18
N GLN A 17 4.03 -10.28 5.50
CA GLN A 17 3.52 -11.52 6.06
C GLN A 17 2.07 -11.81 5.62
N GLU A 18 1.18 -10.82 5.67
CA GLU A 18 -0.21 -10.96 5.21
C GLU A 18 -0.30 -11.25 3.70
N ALA A 19 0.66 -10.77 2.91
CA ALA A 19 0.80 -11.08 1.49
C ALA A 19 1.44 -12.47 1.23
N GLY A 20 1.79 -13.23 2.28
CA GLY A 20 2.37 -14.55 2.18
C GLY A 20 3.88 -14.59 1.88
N LEU A 21 4.59 -13.48 2.10
CA LEU A 21 6.04 -13.41 1.92
C LEU A 21 6.79 -13.96 3.14
N ASP A 22 7.94 -14.57 2.89
CA ASP A 22 8.89 -14.93 3.95
C ASP A 22 9.62 -13.69 4.47
N VAL A 23 9.19 -13.21 5.64
CA VAL A 23 9.77 -12.05 6.32
C VAL A 23 11.19 -12.28 6.85
N GLN A 24 11.71 -13.51 6.83
CA GLN A 24 13.10 -13.82 7.17
C GLN A 24 14.02 -13.83 5.94
N SER A 25 13.47 -13.61 4.75
CA SER A 25 14.26 -13.52 3.52
C SER A 25 15.30 -12.38 3.60
N PRO A 26 16.53 -12.60 3.11
CA PRO A 26 17.56 -11.55 3.07
C PRO A 26 17.18 -10.38 2.16
N HIS A 27 16.17 -10.54 1.30
CA HIS A 27 15.72 -9.51 0.36
C HIS A 27 14.71 -8.52 0.97
N MET A 28 14.31 -8.68 2.23
CA MET A 28 13.30 -7.81 2.86
C MET A 28 13.75 -6.35 2.97
N ASP A 29 15.04 -6.09 3.17
CA ASP A 29 15.55 -4.71 3.26
C ASP A 29 15.57 -4.01 1.89
N GLU A 30 15.88 -4.75 0.83
CA GLU A 30 15.79 -4.26 -0.56
C GLU A 30 14.34 -3.98 -0.93
N LEU A 31 13.44 -4.93 -0.63
CA LEU A 31 12.01 -4.79 -0.90
C LEU A 31 11.39 -3.63 -0.10
N PHE A 32 11.79 -3.44 1.16
CA PHE A 32 11.34 -2.29 1.97
C PHE A 32 11.75 -0.97 1.32
N SER A 33 13.02 -0.86 0.93
CA SER A 33 13.56 0.35 0.27
C SER A 33 12.82 0.64 -1.03
N TYR A 34 12.59 -0.39 -1.85
CA TYR A 34 11.83 -0.25 -3.09
C TYR A 34 10.38 0.19 -2.84
N THR A 35 9.73 -0.40 -1.84
CA THR A 35 8.35 -0.05 -1.46
C THR A 35 8.24 1.41 -1.05
N GLN A 36 9.23 1.95 -0.32
CA GLN A 36 9.26 3.37 0.04
C GLN A 36 9.33 4.27 -1.21
N VAL A 37 10.15 3.93 -2.20
CA VAL A 37 10.25 4.69 -3.46
C VAL A 37 8.91 4.65 -4.22
N VAL A 38 8.26 3.49 -4.29
CA VAL A 38 6.95 3.36 -4.94
C VAL A 38 5.91 4.21 -4.23
N LEU A 39 5.80 4.13 -2.90
CA LEU A 39 4.86 4.94 -2.12
C LEU A 39 5.10 6.45 -2.31
N ASP A 40 6.36 6.87 -2.32
CA ASP A 40 6.72 8.27 -2.58
C ASP A 40 6.29 8.72 -3.99
N SER A 41 6.44 7.87 -5.00
CA SER A 41 5.99 8.19 -6.37
C SER A 41 4.46 8.39 -6.47
N LEU A 42 3.70 7.66 -5.65
CA LEU A 42 2.24 7.72 -5.60
C LEU A 42 1.71 8.95 -4.86
N LYS A 43 2.55 9.67 -4.10
CA LYS A 43 2.11 10.90 -3.39
C LYS A 43 1.54 11.96 -4.33
N SER A 44 1.96 11.96 -5.59
CA SER A 44 1.39 12.83 -6.64
C SER A 44 -0.12 12.63 -6.83
N LEU A 45 -0.66 11.45 -6.52
CA LEU A 45 -2.09 11.14 -6.63
C LEU A 45 -2.97 11.99 -5.68
N HIS A 46 -2.42 12.46 -4.56
CA HIS A 46 -3.16 13.35 -3.65
C HIS A 46 -3.51 14.71 -4.26
N ALA A 47 -2.89 15.09 -5.38
CA ALA A 47 -3.20 16.33 -6.09
C ALA A 47 -4.47 16.24 -6.96
N TYR A 48 -5.00 15.04 -7.19
CA TYR A 48 -6.21 14.85 -8.00
C TYR A 48 -7.45 14.88 -7.10
N SER A 49 -8.41 15.76 -7.42
CA SER A 49 -9.73 15.71 -6.80
C SER A 49 -10.52 14.54 -7.36
N VAL A 50 -11.12 13.76 -6.47
CA VAL A 50 -12.05 12.67 -6.77
C VAL A 50 -13.46 12.98 -6.27
N ASP A 51 -13.74 14.24 -5.94
CA ASP A 51 -15.03 14.66 -5.41
C ASP A 51 -16.13 14.46 -6.47
N GLY A 52 -17.18 13.72 -6.09
CA GLY A 52 -18.30 13.41 -6.97
C GLY A 52 -18.05 12.25 -7.94
N PHE A 53 -16.91 11.56 -7.85
CA PHE A 53 -16.64 10.34 -8.61
C PHE A 53 -16.78 9.10 -7.71
N GLU A 54 -17.59 8.13 -8.14
CA GLU A 54 -17.64 6.82 -7.49
C GLU A 54 -16.49 5.94 -8.03
N PRO A 55 -15.78 5.20 -7.17
CA PRO A 55 -14.79 4.23 -7.63
C PRO A 55 -15.49 3.11 -8.40
N ASP A 56 -14.86 2.64 -9.47
CA ASP A 56 -15.36 1.49 -10.21
C ASP A 56 -15.40 0.26 -9.29
N MET A 57 -16.59 -0.30 -9.10
CA MET A 57 -16.88 -1.42 -8.20
C MET A 57 -16.59 -2.78 -8.86
N ALA A 58 -15.68 -2.84 -9.84
CA ALA A 58 -15.31 -4.05 -10.58
C ALA A 58 -14.81 -5.23 -9.70
N PHE A 59 -14.52 -4.99 -8.42
CA PHE A 59 -14.08 -5.99 -7.45
C PHE A 59 -15.18 -6.57 -6.56
N LEU A 60 -16.45 -6.21 -6.73
CA LEU A 60 -17.52 -6.88 -6.00
C LEU A 60 -17.70 -8.29 -6.57
N PRO A 61 -17.51 -9.37 -5.78
CA PRO A 61 -17.88 -10.70 -6.23
C PRO A 61 -19.38 -10.72 -6.59
N PRO A 62 -19.80 -11.50 -7.60
CA PRO A 62 -21.21 -11.67 -7.90
C PRO A 62 -21.98 -12.06 -6.64
N ARG A 63 -23.09 -11.37 -6.37
CA ARG A 63 -24.03 -11.78 -5.31
C ARG A 63 -24.94 -12.86 -5.91
N ASP A 64 -24.92 -14.05 -5.31
CA ASP A 64 -25.96 -15.07 -5.49
C ASP A 64 -27.31 -14.59 -4.93
#